data_AF-A0A0M3K6B2-F1
#
_entry.id   AF-A0A0M3K6B2-F1
#
_cell.length_a   1.000
_cell.length_b   1.000
_cell.length_c   1.000
_cell.angle_alpha   90.00
_cell.angle_beta   90.00
_cell.angle_gamma   90.00
#
_symmetry.space_group_name_H-M   'P 1'
#
loop_
_entity.id
_entity.type
_entity.pdbx_description
1 polymer ?
#
loop_
_entity_poly.entity_id
_entity_poly.type
_entity_poly.pdbx_seq_one_letter_code
_entity_poly.pdbx_strand_id
1 'polypeptide(L)'
;MGQASTKHEAAAARIENADRVIVDSSALHCPVCLCIFSRTPVILPCGHSFCKTCIRRLIENSLQFTSHNFRQIFECPLCREPCASDLALTKNFVVDALLESVDDIASLKDLPPADNNLRVSNQRLNQKLREVEEQQRILQKQLDEQKRTNRLLLTAAVLASGLFLAVLIKFMW
;
A
#
# COMPACT_ATOMS: atom_id res chain seq x y z
N MET A 1 4.36 29.16 28.46
CA MET A 1 3.33 29.21 27.40
C MET A 1 3.90 28.41 26.24
N GLY A 2 3.60 27.11 26.19
CA GLY A 2 4.25 26.15 25.29
C GLY A 2 3.55 26.09 23.95
N GLN A 3 4.29 26.37 22.88
CA GLN A 3 3.87 26.17 21.51
C GLN A 3 4.01 24.69 21.14
N ALA A 4 2.86 24.00 21.00
CA ALA A 4 2.76 22.68 20.40
C ALA A 4 1.64 22.70 19.34
N SER A 5 1.77 23.55 18.32
CA SER A 5 0.84 23.62 17.19
C SER A 5 1.55 24.13 15.94
N THR A 6 2.29 23.27 15.24
CA THR A 6 2.88 23.67 13.94
C THR A 6 2.85 22.55 12.90
N LYS A 7 2.89 21.28 13.31
CA LYS A 7 2.97 20.16 12.36
C LYS A 7 1.61 19.77 11.75
N HIS A 8 0.52 19.89 12.51
CA HIS A 8 -0.83 19.53 12.05
C HIS A 8 -1.50 20.64 11.23
N GLU A 9 -1.29 21.92 11.58
CA GLU A 9 -1.79 23.06 10.81
C GLU A 9 -1.23 23.11 9.38
N ALA A 10 0.07 22.85 9.22
CA ALA A 10 0.71 22.82 7.89
C ALA A 10 0.18 21.69 6.98
N ALA A 11 -0.31 20.58 7.57
CA ALA A 11 -0.90 19.48 6.80
C ALA A 11 -2.35 19.80 6.39
N ALA A 12 -3.14 20.41 7.28
CA ALA A 12 -4.51 20.81 6.99
C ALA A 12 -4.60 21.87 5.87
N ALA A 13 -3.69 22.86 5.87
CA ALA A 13 -3.62 23.89 4.82
C ALA A 13 -3.30 23.32 3.42
N ARG A 14 -2.72 22.11 3.32
CA ARG A 14 -2.47 21.43 2.03
C ARG A 14 -3.68 20.70 1.48
N ILE A 15 -4.70 20.47 2.32
CA ILE A 15 -5.93 19.77 1.95
C ILE A 15 -7.01 20.78 1.52
N GLU A 16 -6.90 22.04 1.95
CA GLU A 16 -7.81 23.10 1.57
C GLU A 16 -7.82 23.29 0.04
N ASN A 17 -8.97 23.05 -0.60
CA ASN A 17 -9.17 23.01 -2.06
C ASN A 17 -8.49 21.86 -2.81
N ALA A 18 -8.13 20.76 -2.14
CA ALA A 18 -7.60 19.59 -2.82
C ALA A 18 -8.71 18.83 -3.57
N ASP A 19 -8.57 18.68 -4.88
CA ASP A 19 -9.49 17.87 -5.71
C ASP A 19 -9.50 16.38 -5.32
N ARG A 20 -8.39 15.87 -4.75
CA ARG A 20 -8.23 14.46 -4.35
C ARG A 20 -7.35 14.34 -3.10
N VAL A 21 -7.75 13.46 -2.20
CA VAL A 21 -6.98 13.09 -0.99
C VAL A 21 -6.73 11.58 -1.03
N ILE A 22 -5.49 11.16 -0.73
CA ILE A 22 -5.12 9.75 -0.62
C ILE A 22 -5.20 9.35 0.84
N VAL A 23 -6.03 8.37 1.14
CA VAL A 23 -6.19 7.79 2.48
C VAL A 23 -5.72 6.34 2.42
N ASP A 24 -4.87 5.93 3.37
CA ASP A 24 -4.51 4.53 3.52
C ASP A 24 -5.75 3.73 3.96
N SER A 25 -6.06 2.65 3.25
CA SER A 25 -7.25 1.85 3.53
C SER A 25 -7.22 1.27 4.94
N SER A 26 -6.03 1.02 5.51
CA SER A 26 -5.85 0.54 6.88
C SER A 26 -6.53 1.45 7.93
N ALA A 27 -6.63 2.75 7.67
CA ALA A 27 -7.30 3.72 8.54
C ALA A 27 -8.82 3.50 8.66
N LEU A 28 -9.41 2.76 7.73
CA LEU A 28 -10.83 2.41 7.69
C LEU A 28 -11.12 0.98 8.19
N HIS A 29 -10.13 0.31 8.77
CA HIS A 29 -10.30 -1.04 9.32
C HIS A 29 -10.53 -1.02 10.83
N CYS A 30 -11.37 -1.95 11.28
CA CYS A 30 -11.51 -2.24 12.71
C CYS A 30 -10.27 -2.99 13.21
N PRO A 31 -9.56 -2.49 14.24
CA PRO A 31 -8.33 -3.13 14.72
C PRO A 31 -8.55 -4.46 15.45
N VAL A 32 -9.80 -4.82 15.73
CA VAL A 32 -10.17 -6.08 16.42
C VAL A 32 -10.50 -7.18 15.41
N CYS A 33 -11.36 -6.91 14.43
CA CYS A 33 -11.74 -7.92 13.44
C CYS A 33 -10.95 -7.82 12.13
N LEU A 34 -10.14 -6.78 11.97
CA LEU A 34 -9.31 -6.50 10.80
C LEU A 34 -10.10 -6.39 9.49
N CYS A 35 -11.39 -6.13 9.57
CA CYS A 35 -12.26 -5.86 8.43
C CYS A 35 -12.49 -4.34 8.29
N ILE A 36 -12.73 -3.88 7.06
CA ILE A 36 -13.25 -2.54 6.80
C ILE A 36 -14.55 -2.34 7.59
N PHE A 37 -14.73 -1.16 8.17
CA PHE A 37 -15.95 -0.80 8.86
C PHE A 37 -17.15 -0.87 7.88
N SER A 38 -18.09 -1.79 8.12
CA SER A 38 -19.28 -1.95 7.26
C SER A 38 -20.48 -1.11 7.69
N ARG A 39 -20.38 -0.42 8.82
CA ARG A 39 -21.40 0.45 9.42
C ARG A 39 -20.67 1.50 10.27
N THR A 40 -21.36 2.58 10.62
CA THR A 40 -20.86 3.63 11.52
C THR A 40 -20.10 3.04 12.72
N PRO A 41 -18.78 3.23 12.81
CA PRO A 41 -18.00 2.70 13.91
C PRO A 41 -18.28 3.47 15.21
N VAL A 42 -17.91 2.86 16.32
CA VAL A 42 -17.98 3.45 17.65
C VAL A 42 -16.62 4.04 17.99
N ILE A 43 -16.60 5.30 18.45
CA ILE A 43 -15.41 5.95 19.00
C ILE A 43 -15.43 5.90 20.53
N LEU A 44 -14.32 5.45 21.11
CA LEU A 44 -14.10 5.44 22.56
C LEU A 44 -13.62 6.83 23.04
N PRO A 45 -13.70 7.14 24.35
CA PRO A 45 -13.17 8.39 24.91
C PRO A 45 -11.69 8.64 24.61
N CYS A 46 -10.91 7.57 24.46
CA CYS A 46 -9.51 7.62 24.06
C CYS A 46 -9.29 7.98 22.57
N GLY A 47 -10.36 8.16 21.79
CA GLY A 47 -10.33 8.53 20.38
C GLY A 47 -10.25 7.36 19.38
N HIS A 48 -10.01 6.14 19.86
CA HIS A 48 -9.92 4.97 18.98
C HIS A 48 -11.29 4.45 18.54
N SER A 49 -11.39 4.01 17.29
CA SER A 49 -12.64 3.58 16.66
C SER A 49 -12.70 2.07 16.37
N PHE A 50 -13.87 1.47 16.59
CA PHE A 50 -14.10 0.02 16.48
C PHE A 50 -15.50 -0.30 15.94
N CYS A 51 -15.69 -1.49 15.36
CA CYS A 51 -17.03 -1.96 15.01
C CYS A 51 -17.90 -2.12 16.26
N LYS A 52 -19.19 -1.77 16.16
CA LYS A 52 -20.17 -1.92 17.25
C LYS A 52 -20.23 -3.34 17.82
N THR A 53 -20.11 -4.35 16.96
CA THR A 53 -20.10 -5.77 17.34
C THR A 53 -18.83 -6.14 18.13
N CYS A 54 -17.67 -5.62 17.73
CA CYS A 54 -16.41 -5.83 18.45
C CYS A 54 -16.45 -5.23 19.85
N ILE A 55 -16.95 -3.98 20.00
CA ILE A 55 -17.08 -3.34 21.31
C ILE A 55 -18.06 -4.09 22.21
N ARG A 56 -19.21 -4.53 21.68
CA ARG A 56 -20.17 -5.31 22.46
C ARG A 56 -19.55 -6.60 23.01
N ARG A 57 -18.82 -7.34 22.17
CA ARG A 57 -18.10 -8.55 22.62
C ARG A 57 -17.03 -8.25 23.66
N LEU A 58 -16.32 -7.12 23.55
CA LEU A 58 -15.33 -6.71 24.55
C LEU A 58 -15.99 -6.40 25.90
N ILE A 59 -17.14 -5.71 25.87
CA ILE A 59 -17.94 -5.43 27.07
C ILE A 59 -18.45 -6.74 27.68
N GLU A 60 -19.10 -7.60 26.90
CA GLU A 60 -19.66 -8.88 27.35
C GLU A 60 -18.61 -9.81 27.98
N ASN A 61 -17.39 -9.81 27.45
CA ASN A 61 -16.29 -10.64 27.95
C ASN A 61 -15.51 -9.99 29.11
N SER A 62 -15.79 -8.73 29.46
CA SER A 62 -15.09 -8.10 30.56
C SER A 62 -15.67 -8.51 31.91
N LEU A 63 -14.82 -8.96 32.83
CA LEU A 63 -15.20 -9.25 34.21
C LEU A 63 -14.75 -8.17 35.19
N GLN A 64 -14.25 -7.05 34.67
CA GLN A 64 -13.73 -5.96 35.49
C GLN A 64 -14.86 -4.99 35.86
N PHE A 65 -14.88 -4.59 37.12
CA PHE A 65 -15.84 -3.62 37.65
C PHE A 65 -15.11 -2.53 38.45
N THR A 66 -15.61 -1.31 38.40
CA THR A 66 -15.08 -0.23 39.26
C THR A 66 -15.44 -0.48 40.73
N SER A 67 -14.54 -0.14 41.64
CA SER A 67 -14.73 -0.33 43.09
C SER A 67 -15.83 0.55 43.70
N HIS A 68 -16.16 1.70 43.10
CA HIS A 68 -17.04 2.70 43.70
C HIS A 68 -18.51 2.58 43.31
N ASN A 69 -18.83 2.04 42.13
CA ASN A 69 -20.21 1.97 41.65
C ASN A 69 -20.55 0.67 40.89
N PHE A 70 -19.70 -0.36 41.00
CA PHE A 70 -19.88 -1.67 40.35
C PHE A 70 -20.21 -1.58 38.85
N ARG A 71 -19.73 -0.54 38.16
CA ARG A 71 -19.86 -0.46 36.70
C ARG A 71 -18.83 -1.34 36.03
N GLN A 72 -19.26 -2.08 35.02
CA GLN A 72 -18.37 -2.89 34.21
C GLN A 72 -17.47 -1.96 33.37
N ILE A 73 -16.18 -2.29 33.32
CA ILE A 73 -15.18 -1.55 32.56
C ILE A 73 -14.47 -2.50 31.62
N PHE A 74 -13.94 -2.00 30.51
CA PHE A 74 -13.09 -2.78 29.62
C PHE A 74 -11.92 -1.90 29.15
N GLU A 75 -10.84 -2.50 28.71
CA GLU A 75 -9.68 -1.75 28.22
C GLU A 75 -9.74 -1.57 26.70
N CYS A 76 -9.34 -0.39 26.21
CA CYS A 76 -9.16 -0.18 24.79
C CYS A 76 -8.06 -1.13 24.25
N PRO A 77 -8.31 -1.94 23.20
CA PRO A 77 -7.31 -2.85 22.64
C PRO A 77 -6.02 -2.18 22.11
N LEU A 78 -6.04 -0.87 21.86
CA LEU A 78 -4.92 -0.14 21.26
C LEU A 78 -4.07 0.59 22.31
N CYS A 79 -4.71 1.36 23.19
CA CYS A 79 -3.99 2.17 24.20
C CYS A 79 -4.17 1.67 25.64
N ARG A 80 -5.00 0.66 25.87
CA ARG A 80 -5.32 0.09 27.20
C ARG A 80 -5.98 1.06 28.18
N GLU A 81 -6.44 2.22 27.71
CA GLU A 81 -7.21 3.12 28.56
C GLU A 81 -8.54 2.46 29.00
N PRO A 82 -8.90 2.55 30.29
CA PRO A 82 -10.12 1.99 30.81
C PRO A 82 -11.33 2.75 30.26
N CYS A 83 -12.28 2.02 29.72
CA CYS A 83 -13.52 2.51 29.14
C CYS A 83 -14.70 1.95 29.92
N ALA A 84 -15.64 2.81 30.30
CA ALA A 84 -16.85 2.40 30.99
C ALA A 84 -17.87 1.80 30.02
N SER A 85 -18.51 0.69 30.38
CA SER A 85 -19.44 -0.03 29.50
C SER A 85 -20.82 0.63 29.37
N ASP A 86 -21.18 1.50 30.33
CA ASP A 86 -22.41 2.29 30.34
C ASP A 86 -22.33 3.52 29.44
N LEU A 87 -21.14 3.81 28.89
CA LEU A 87 -20.97 4.90 27.97
C LEU A 87 -21.82 4.65 26.72
N ALA A 88 -22.71 5.60 26.42
CA ALA A 88 -23.43 5.60 25.16
C ALA A 88 -22.40 5.48 24.01
N LEU A 89 -22.44 4.34 23.32
CA LEU A 89 -21.49 4.02 22.26
C LEU A 89 -21.55 5.11 21.19
N THR A 90 -20.62 6.05 21.28
CA THR A 90 -20.64 7.27 20.49
C THR A 90 -20.24 6.91 19.08
N LYS A 91 -21.05 7.34 18.12
CA LYS A 91 -20.83 7.05 16.70
C LYS A 91 -19.75 7.97 16.15
N ASN A 92 -18.85 7.41 15.34
CA ASN A 92 -17.89 8.20 14.58
C ASN A 92 -18.44 8.48 13.17
N PHE A 93 -19.16 9.60 13.04
CA PHE A 93 -19.76 10.01 11.77
C PHE A 93 -18.73 10.49 10.74
N VAL A 94 -17.52 10.87 11.16
CA VAL A 94 -16.45 11.25 10.22
C VAL A 94 -16.01 10.04 9.42
N VAL A 95 -15.76 8.92 10.08
CA VAL A 95 -15.39 7.66 9.39
C VAL A 95 -16.56 7.14 8.56
N ASP A 96 -17.79 7.29 9.04
CA ASP A 96 -19.00 6.94 8.28
C ASP A 96 -19.10 7.70 6.96
N ALA A 97 -18.92 9.02 6.99
CA ALA A 97 -18.97 9.88 5.80
C ALA A 97 -17.84 9.55 4.82
N LEU A 98 -16.66 9.16 5.31
CA LEU A 98 -15.55 8.71 4.45
C LEU A 98 -15.88 7.38 3.77
N LEU A 99 -16.50 6.43 4.47
CA LEU A 99 -16.93 5.16 3.90
C LEU A 99 -18.01 5.37 2.84
N GLU A 100 -18.98 6.24 3.11
CA GLU A 100 -20.03 6.62 2.15
C GLU A 100 -19.42 7.24 0.89
N SER A 101 -18.44 8.14 1.05
CA SER A 101 -17.73 8.74 -0.10
C SER A 101 -16.97 7.69 -0.93
N VAL A 102 -16.39 6.67 -0.29
CA VAL A 102 -15.72 5.56 -0.98
C VAL A 102 -16.73 4.67 -1.70
N ASP A 103 -17.85 4.36 -1.06
CA ASP A 103 -18.93 3.56 -1.66
C ASP A 103 -19.59 4.30 -2.83
N ASP A 104 -19.75 5.61 -2.76
CA ASP A 104 -20.22 6.44 -3.88
C ASP A 104 -19.24 6.40 -5.05
N ILE A 105 -17.94 6.54 -4.79
CA ILE A 105 -16.90 6.41 -5.83
C ILE A 105 -16.92 5.00 -6.45
N ALA A 106 -17.14 3.95 -5.66
CA ALA A 106 -17.25 2.59 -6.15
C ALA A 106 -18.57 2.34 -6.92
N SER A 107 -19.64 3.02 -6.52
CA SER A 107 -20.98 2.94 -7.12
C SER A 107 -21.12 3.78 -8.38
N LEU A 108 -20.26 4.78 -8.56
CA LEU A 108 -19.95 5.36 -9.86
C LEU A 108 -19.29 4.27 -10.73
N LYS A 109 -20.13 3.39 -11.29
CA LYS A 109 -19.76 2.47 -12.39
C LYS A 109 -19.16 3.23 -13.57
N ASP A 110 -19.39 4.54 -13.61
CA ASP A 110 -18.76 5.51 -14.49
C ASP A 110 -17.99 6.52 -13.63
N LEU A 111 -16.72 6.22 -13.31
CA LEU A 111 -15.71 7.30 -13.26
C LEU A 111 -15.96 8.13 -14.52
N PRO A 112 -16.01 9.48 -14.49
CA PRO A 112 -16.18 10.28 -15.71
C PRO A 112 -15.22 9.69 -16.74
N PRO A 113 -15.71 9.23 -17.92
CA PRO A 113 -14.93 8.41 -18.82
C PRO A 113 -13.63 9.15 -18.98
N ALA A 114 -12.51 8.50 -18.60
CA ALA A 114 -11.20 9.12 -18.58
C ALA A 114 -11.14 10.03 -19.80
N ASP A 115 -11.04 11.35 -19.55
CA ASP A 115 -11.28 12.41 -20.53
C ASP A 115 -10.79 11.92 -21.90
N ASN A 116 -11.55 12.01 -23.00
CA ASN A 116 -11.24 11.23 -24.21
C ASN A 116 -9.75 11.38 -24.64
N ASN A 117 -9.19 12.56 -24.39
CA ASN A 117 -7.76 12.87 -24.50
C ASN A 117 -6.86 12.02 -23.59
N LEU A 118 -7.19 11.90 -22.30
CA LEU A 118 -6.53 11.03 -21.32
C LEU A 118 -6.64 9.54 -21.69
N ARG A 119 -7.80 9.06 -22.18
CA ARG A 119 -7.94 7.67 -22.64
C ARG A 119 -7.05 7.39 -23.84
N VAL A 120 -7.08 8.26 -24.85
CA VAL A 120 -6.24 8.15 -26.06
C VAL A 120 -4.76 8.28 -25.70
N SER A 121 -4.40 9.19 -24.78
CA SER A 121 -3.02 9.36 -24.30
C SER A 121 -2.52 8.09 -23.61
N ASN A 122 -3.31 7.52 -22.70
CA ASN A 122 -2.96 6.25 -22.04
C ASN A 122 -2.84 5.09 -23.04
N GLN A 123 -3.72 5.00 -24.03
CA GLN A 123 -3.61 4.00 -25.09
C GLN A 123 -2.31 4.15 -25.89
N ARG A 124 -1.93 5.39 -26.25
CA ARG A 124 -0.66 5.68 -26.92
C ARG A 124 0.56 5.35 -26.06
N LEU A 125 0.52 5.69 -24.77
CA LEU A 125 1.56 5.36 -23.80
C LEU A 125 1.74 3.84 -23.66
N ASN A 126 0.64 3.10 -23.53
CA ASN A 126 0.65 1.63 -23.46
C ASN A 126 1.14 1.00 -24.76
N GLN A 127 0.84 1.59 -25.91
CA GLN A 127 1.39 1.13 -27.18
C GLN A 127 2.91 1.36 -27.25
N LYS A 128 3.38 2.56 -26.90
CA LYS A 128 4.82 2.86 -26.83
C LYS A 128 5.55 1.94 -25.86
N LEU A 129 4.94 1.62 -24.72
CA LEU A 129 5.52 0.68 -23.75
C LEU A 129 5.76 -0.69 -24.40
N ARG A 130 4.76 -1.23 -25.10
CA ARG A 130 4.91 -2.50 -25.84
C ARG A 130 5.99 -2.43 -26.92
N GLU A 131 6.05 -1.33 -27.67
CA GLU A 131 7.08 -1.10 -28.70
C GLU A 131 8.48 -1.08 -28.08
N VAL A 132 8.67 -0.36 -26.97
CA VAL A 132 9.95 -0.31 -26.23
C VAL A 132 10.30 -1.68 -25.67
N GLU A 133 9.35 -2.40 -25.08
CA GLU A 133 9.57 -3.76 -24.56
C GLU A 133 9.96 -4.76 -25.67
N GLU A 134 9.40 -4.61 -26.86
CA GLU A 134 9.77 -5.42 -28.02
C GLU A 134 11.16 -5.06 -28.55
N GLN A 135 11.46 -3.77 -28.69
CA GLN A 135 12.80 -3.28 -29.04
C GLN A 135 13.85 -3.78 -28.06
N GLN A 136 13.56 -3.74 -26.76
CA GLN A 136 14.44 -4.25 -25.72
C GLN A 136 14.66 -5.75 -25.88
N ARG A 137 13.60 -6.54 -26.13
CA ARG A 137 13.71 -7.97 -26.39
C ARG A 137 14.56 -8.29 -27.63
N ILE A 138 14.41 -7.54 -28.71
CA ILE A 138 15.19 -7.72 -29.94
C ILE A 138 16.66 -7.38 -29.69
N LEU A 139 16.93 -6.20 -29.11
CA LEU A 139 18.30 -5.76 -28.85
C LEU A 139 19.02 -6.73 -27.91
N GLN A 140 18.30 -7.27 -26.93
CA GLN A 140 18.86 -8.26 -26.00
C GLN A 140 19.22 -9.58 -26.70
N LYS A 141 18.39 -10.05 -27.65
CA LYS A 141 18.74 -11.21 -28.49
C LYS A 141 19.98 -10.95 -29.34
N GLN A 142 20.08 -9.77 -29.96
CA GLN A 142 21.24 -9.39 -30.77
C GLN A 142 22.52 -9.35 -29.93
N LEU A 143 22.44 -8.78 -28.73
CA LEU A 143 23.56 -8.73 -27.80
C LEU A 143 24.01 -10.14 -27.40
N ASP A 144 23.07 -11.04 -27.12
CA ASP A 144 23.37 -12.43 -26.75
C ASP A 144 23.99 -13.22 -27.91
N GLU A 145 23.50 -13.00 -29.14
CA GLU A 145 24.08 -13.59 -30.35
C GLU A 145 25.51 -13.08 -30.59
N GLN A 146 25.72 -11.76 -30.48
CA GLN A 146 27.06 -11.16 -30.59
C GLN A 146 28.00 -11.67 -29.49
N LYS A 147 27.51 -11.83 -28.26
CA LYS A 147 28.31 -12.43 -27.17
C LYS A 147 28.66 -13.88 -27.45
N ARG A 148 27.77 -14.67 -28.06
CA ARG A 148 28.04 -16.06 -28.44
C ARG A 148 29.11 -16.14 -29.54
N THR A 149 28.99 -15.33 -30.60
CA THR A 149 29.98 -15.31 -31.68
C THR A 149 31.34 -14.84 -31.17
N ASN A 150 31.40 -13.76 -30.39
CA ASN A 150 32.64 -13.30 -29.77
C ASN A 150 33.25 -14.35 -28.86
N ARG A 151 32.45 -15.04 -28.04
CA ARG A 151 32.94 -16.14 -27.20
C ARG A 151 33.53 -17.28 -28.03
N LEU A 152 32.85 -17.68 -29.11
CA LEU A 152 33.35 -18.73 -30.02
C LEU A 152 34.67 -18.33 -30.68
N LEU A 153 34.75 -17.10 -31.23
CA LEU A 153 35.97 -16.56 -31.81
C LEU A 153 37.12 -16.52 -30.81
N LEU A 154 36.85 -16.06 -29.59
CA LEU A 154 37.85 -15.97 -28.52
C LEU A 154 38.32 -17.36 -28.08
N THR A 155 37.42 -18.34 -27.96
CA THR A 155 37.79 -19.74 -27.67
C THR A 155 38.64 -20.37 -28.79
N ALA A 156 38.30 -20.13 -30.05
CA ALA A 156 39.06 -20.64 -31.19
C ALA A 156 40.48 -20.04 -31.25
N ALA A 157 40.61 -18.73 -31.00
CA ALA A 157 41.91 -18.06 -30.94
C ALA A 157 42.81 -18.61 -29.82
N VAL A 158 42.24 -18.85 -28.63
CA VAL A 158 42.99 -19.45 -27.51
C VAL A 158 43.46 -20.86 -27.85
N LEU A 159 42.59 -21.72 -28.41
CA LEU A 159 42.96 -23.08 -28.81
C LEU A 159 44.05 -23.10 -29.89
N ALA A 160 43.95 -22.24 -30.92
CA ALA A 160 44.94 -22.12 -31.97
C ALA A 160 46.30 -21.67 -31.42
N SER A 161 46.30 -20.67 -30.52
CA SER A 161 47.53 -20.19 -29.87
C SER A 161 48.18 -21.27 -28.99
N GLY A 162 47.39 -22.06 -28.25
CA GLY A 162 47.88 -23.20 -27.47
C GLY A 162 48.46 -24.31 -28.34
N LEU A 163 47.81 -24.67 -29.46
CA LEU A 163 48.34 -25.65 -30.42
C LEU A 163 49.65 -25.18 -31.04
N PHE A 164 49.72 -23.90 -31.43
CA PHE A 164 50.94 -23.30 -31.99
C PHE A 164 52.11 -23.35 -31.00
N LEU A 165 51.87 -22.97 -29.74
CA LEU A 165 52.87 -23.07 -28.67
C LEU A 165 53.32 -24.53 -28.44
N ALA A 166 52.40 -25.50 -28.45
CA ALA A 166 52.74 -26.91 -28.27
C ALA A 166 53.61 -27.47 -29.41
N VAL A 167 53.34 -27.04 -30.66
CA VAL A 167 54.17 -27.39 -31.82
C VAL A 167 55.57 -26.80 -31.69
N LEU A 168 55.68 -25.52 -31.28
CA LEU A 168 56.98 -24.89 -31.04
C LEU A 168 57.79 -25.61 -29.96
N ILE A 169 57.16 -26.00 -28.84
CA ILE A 169 57.82 -26.75 -27.76
C ILE A 169 58.33 -28.10 -28.26
N LYS A 170 57.52 -28.84 -29.03
CA LYS A 170 57.93 -30.13 -29.65
C LYS A 170 59.07 -29.99 -30.67
N PHE A 171 59.24 -28.83 -31.27
CA PHE A 171 60.32 -28.60 -32.24
C PHE A 171 61.62 -28.17 -31.55
N MET A 172 61.53 -27.65 -30.33
CA MET A 172 62.67 -27.18 -29.54
C MET A 172 63.30 -28.26 -28.64
N TRP A 173 62.66 -29.41 -28.45
CA TRP A 173 63.10 -30.54 -27.61
C TRP A 173 63.11 -31.83 -28.41
#